data_AF-A0A3M8HB52-F1
#
_entry.id   AF-A0A3M8HB52-F1
#
_cell.length_a   1.000
_cell.length_b   1.000
_cell.length_c   1.000
_cell.angle_alpha   90.00
_cell.angle_beta   90.00
_cell.angle_gamma   90.00
#
_symmetry.space_group_name_H-M   'P 1'
#
loop_
_entity.id
_entity.type
_entity.pdbx_description
1 polymer ?
#
loop_
_entity_poly.entity_id
_entity_poly.type
_entity_poly.pdbx_seq_one_letter_code
_entity_poly.pdbx_strand_id
1 'polypeptide(L)' 'MGRYISMFFLTVFTGILLMFLILLVLGDLVGEVDIALCILFIIFGSFIITQLFYIIELMKKGRK' A
#
# COMPACT_ATOMS: atom_id res chain seq x y z
N MET A 1 -2.69 2.21 18.38
CA MET A 1 -2.74 2.98 17.12
C MET A 1 -1.41 2.98 16.36
N GLY A 2 -0.25 3.15 17.03
CA GLY A 2 1.06 3.21 16.35
C GLY A 2 1.41 2.01 15.45
N ARG A 3 0.94 0.80 15.80
CA ARG A 3 1.19 -0.41 14.98
C ARG A 3 0.56 -0.33 13.58
N TYR A 4 -0.65 0.20 13.45
CA TYR A 4 -1.33 0.31 12.14
C TYR A 4 -0.72 1.41 11.29
N ILE A 5 -0.32 2.52 11.91
CA ILE A 5 0.44 3.58 11.23
C ILE A 5 1.76 3.03 10.69
N SER A 6 2.46 2.21 11.48
CA SER A 6 3.67 1.54 11.02
C SER A 6 3.39 0.56 9.87
N MET A 7 2.29 -0.20 9.90
CA MET A 7 1.90 -1.07 8.78
C MET A 7 1.61 -0.26 7.52
N PHE A 8 0.86 0.84 7.64
CA PHE A 8 0.55 1.73 6.53
C PHE A 8 1.80 2.25 5.84
N PHE A 9 2.73 2.84 6.62
CA PHE A 9 3.98 3.35 6.07
C PHE A 9 4.80 2.22 5.44
N LEU A 10 4.89 1.05 6.08
CA LEU A 10 5.62 -0.09 5.54
C LEU A 10 5.04 -0.51 4.18
N THR A 11 3.72 -0.64 4.06
CA THR A 11 3.07 -0.97 2.78
C THR A 11 3.27 0.10 1.71
N VAL A 12 3.23 1.39 2.09
CA VAL A 12 3.48 2.49 1.15
C VAL A 12 4.92 2.44 0.64
N PHE A 13 5.90 2.29 1.54
CA PHE A 13 7.32 2.19 1.17
C PHE A 13 7.59 0.97 0.29
N THR A 14 7.02 -0.19 0.62
CA THR A 14 7.13 -1.39 -0.21
C THR A 14 6.51 -1.17 -1.59
N GLY A 15 5.34 -0.52 -1.67
CA GLY A 15 4.70 -0.17 -2.94
C GLY A 15 5.54 0.76 -3.81
N ILE A 16 6.16 1.79 -3.21
CA ILE A 16 7.05 2.72 -3.92
C ILE A 16 8.28 1.98 -4.46
N LEU A 17 8.90 1.11 -3.66
CA LEU A 17 10.05 0.30 -4.11
C LEU A 17 9.67 -0.61 -5.29
N LEU A 18 8.50 -1.23 -5.23
CA LEU A 18 7.95 -2.04 -6.33
C LEU A 18 7.71 -1.20 -7.59
N MET A 19 7.20 0.02 -7.46
CA MET A 19 7.02 0.93 -8.59
C MET A 19 8.34 1.24 -9.30
N PHE A 20 9.41 1.53 -8.54
CA PHE A 20 10.74 1.74 -9.13
C PHE A 20 11.27 0.49 -9.83
N LEU A 21 11.04 -0.70 -9.28
CA LEU A 21 11.41 -1.96 -9.92
C LEU A 21 10.67 -2.16 -11.26
N ILE A 22 9.38 -1.85 -11.29
CA ILE A 22 8.53 -1.90 -12.48
C ILE A 22 9.05 -0.91 -13.53
N LEU A 23 9.31 0.34 -13.15
CA LEU A 23 9.88 1.36 -14.03
C LEU A 23 11.25 0.95 -14.58
N LEU A 24 12.10 0.31 -13.77
CA LEU A 24 13.39 -0.18 -14.21
C LEU A 24 13.28 -1.29 -15.27
N VAL A 25 12.29 -2.19 -15.13
CA VAL A 25 12.11 -3.34 -16.03
C VAL A 25 11.35 -2.96 -17.31
N LEU A 26 10.33 -2.12 -17.20
CA LEU A 26 9.46 -1.75 -18.33
C LEU A 26 9.91 -0.48 -19.05
N GLY A 27 10.74 0.37 -18.42
CA GLY A 27 11.31 1.56 -19.04
C GLY A 27 10.27 2.49 -19.66
N ASP A 28 10.50 2.90 -20.90
CA ASP A 28 9.66 3.80 -21.71
C ASP A 28 8.26 3.26 -22.03
N LEU A 29 7.97 2.00 -21.71
CA LEU A 29 6.63 1.44 -21.89
C LEU A 29 5.61 2.00 -20.88
N VAL A 30 6.09 2.57 -19.77
CA VAL A 30 5.24 3.10 -18.69
C VAL A 30 5.05 4.60 -18.91
N GLY A 31 3.84 5.02 -19.27
CA GLY A 31 3.52 6.42 -19.47
C GLY A 31 3.27 7.19 -18.17
N GLU A 32 3.21 8.52 -18.26
CA GLU A 32 2.92 9.40 -17.11
C GLU A 32 1.59 9.06 -16.42
N VAL A 33 0.58 8.68 -17.21
CA VAL A 33 -0.75 8.28 -16.71
C VAL A 33 -0.66 6.97 -15.91
N ASP A 34 0.14 6.02 -16.35
CA ASP A 34 0.33 4.73 -15.67
C ASP A 34 1.03 4.93 -14.33
N ILE A 35 2.03 5.82 -14.27
CA ILE A 35 2.71 6.19 -13.03
C ILE A 35 1.72 6.82 -12.04
N ALA A 36 0.90 7.78 -12.51
CA ALA A 36 -0.09 8.43 -11.66
C ALA A 36 -1.12 7.44 -11.10
N LEU A 37 -1.62 6.52 -11.94
CA LEU A 37 -2.51 5.44 -11.50
C LEU A 37 -1.82 4.49 -10.50
N CYS A 38 -0.55 4.14 -10.75
CA CYS A 38 0.21 3.28 -9.86
C CYS A 38 0.36 3.89 -8.45
N ILE A 39 0.70 5.18 -8.37
CA ILE A 39 0.78 5.92 -7.10
C ILE A 39 -0.59 5.93 -6.40
N LEU A 40 -1.66 6.17 -7.16
CA LEU A 40 -3.03 6.17 -6.62
C LEU A 40 -3.36 4.79 -6.02
N PHE A 41 -3.05 3.70 -6.72
CA PHE A 41 -3.24 2.33 -6.23
C PHE A 41 -2.37 2.02 -5.00
N ILE A 42 -1.13 2.50 -4.92
CA ILE A 42 -0.28 2.30 -3.75
C ILE A 42 -0.89 2.97 -2.53
N ILE A 43 -1.38 4.21 -2.65
CA ILE A 43 -1.97 4.97 -1.53
C ILE A 43 -3.29 4.34 -1.09
N PHE A 44 -4.23 4.12 -2.02
CA PHE A 44 -5.53 3.54 -1.68
C PHE A 44 -5.41 2.08 -1.23
N GLY A 45 -4.55 1.30 -1.89
CA GLY A 45 -4.26 -0.08 -1.50
C GLY A 45 -3.69 -0.17 -0.09
N SER A 46 -2.69 0.65 0.22
CA SER A 46 -2.08 0.71 1.57
C SER A 46 -3.10 1.14 2.63
N PHE A 47 -3.97 2.09 2.31
CA PHE A 47 -5.05 2.51 3.20
C PHE A 47 -6.02 1.36 3.49
N ILE A 48 -6.51 0.68 2.44
CA ILE A 48 -7.45 -0.45 2.56
C ILE A 48 -6.82 -1.58 3.38
N ILE A 49 -5.57 -1.96 3.10
CA ILE A 49 -4.87 -3.02 3.86
C ILE A 49 -4.79 -2.66 5.34
N THR A 50 -4.45 -1.41 5.65
CA THR A 50 -4.35 -0.94 7.04
C THR A 50 -5.71 -0.99 7.75
N GLN A 51 -6.79 -0.58 7.08
CA GLN A 51 -8.14 -0.66 7.64
C GLN A 51 -8.59 -2.11 7.86
N LEU A 52 -8.29 -3.01 6.93
CA LEU A 52 -8.59 -4.44 7.08
C LEU A 52 -7.88 -5.04 8.31
N PHE A 53 -6.60 -4.73 8.49
CA PHE A 53 -5.85 -5.16 9.68
C PHE A 53 -6.45 -4.62 10.98
N TYR A 54 -6.90 -3.36 10.99
CA TYR A 54 -7.58 -2.76 12.12
C TYR A 54 -8.89 -3.49 12.45
N ILE A 55 -9.73 -3.75 11.46
CA ILE A 55 -11.01 -4.47 11.63
C ILE A 55 -10.77 -5.90 12.14
N ILE A 56 -9.82 -6.63 11.56
CA ILE A 56 -9.47 -7.99 12.00
C ILE A 56 -9.07 -8.00 13.47
N GLU A 57 -8.31 -7.00 13.92
CA GLU A 57 -7.91 -6.91 15.32
C GLU A 57 -9.06 -6.57 16.26
N LEU A 58 -9.96 -5.66 15.86
CA LEU A 58 -11.17 -5.37 16.61
C LEU A 58 -12.05 -6.62 16.77
N MET A 59 -12.25 -7.39 15.69
CA MET A 59 -13.00 -8.64 15.73
C MET A 59 -12.35 -9.68 16.65
N LYS A 60 -11.02 -9.78 16.66
CA LYS A 60 -10.29 -10.67 17.59
C LYS A 60 -10.47 -10.24 19.05
N LYS A 61 -10.53 -8.94 19.31
CA LYS A 61 -10.70 -8.39 20.66
C LYS A 61 -12.13 -8.55 21.19
N GLY A 62 -13.13 -8.46 20.32
CA GLY A 62 -14.54 -8.68 20.66
C GLY A 62 -14.97 -10.14 20.84
N ARG A 63 -14.07 -11.11 20.57
CA ARG A 63 -14.29 -12.56 20.78
C ARG A 63 -13.75 -13.08 22.12
N LYS A 64 -13.32 -12.20 23.02
CA LYS A 64 -12.94 -12.53 24.40
C LYS A 64 -14.01 -12.09 25.37
#